data_AF-A0AB34JCW3-F1
#
_entry.id   AF-A0AB34JCW3-F1
#
_cell.length_a   1.000
_cell.length_b   1.000
_cell.length_c   1.000
_cell.angle_alpha   90.00
_cell.angle_beta   90.00
_cell.angle_gamma   90.00
#
_symmetry.space_group_name_H-M   'P 1'
#
loop_
_entity.id
_entity.type
_entity.pdbx_description
1 polymer ?
#
loop_
_entity_poly.entity_id
_entity_poly.type
_entity_poly.pdbx_seq_one_letter_code
_entity_poly.pdbx_strand_id
1 'polypeptide(L)'
;MLDGSGCASLRRWARHPAPFHLLMLLALNLMLVCIALLRTVRTSPSTHASSSLDRIVAARELRVGCPANYAPFALRQCAHADIVGSDVDEMASLAASLGARLEWVEVEWAELGASEAGSRFDIAVGGIDDTLSRRRHASFSQPTRAAEGKVAVARCGSSTLRMLAPAAGEAANLSALDDARVRVATNRGGTNEALVRSTFVQAAIVVVEANGEQFGRVLRGEVELTVTDLAEARMMAARHQGRLCYTELLTRSHKAYLLPRDDFMWKEYVDAWLSNRLSSGAASSNFEQWLSWFANKLEDNATCAPDGRP
;
A
#
# COMPACT_ATOMS: atom_id res chain seq x y z
N MET A 1 -61.76 48.23 -65.24
CA MET A 1 -60.63 48.79 -66.03
C MET A 1 -59.69 49.50 -65.06
N LEU A 2 -58.39 49.35 -65.29
CA LEU A 2 -57.28 49.60 -64.37
C LEU A 2 -57.03 51.08 -64.04
N ASP A 3 -56.39 51.27 -62.87
CA ASP A 3 -55.17 52.08 -62.63
C ASP A 3 -55.27 53.34 -61.74
N GLY A 4 -54.22 53.53 -60.92
CA GLY A 4 -53.81 54.86 -60.45
C GLY A 4 -53.79 55.18 -58.95
N SER A 5 -52.68 54.83 -58.29
CA SER A 5 -51.92 55.76 -57.41
C SER A 5 -52.36 56.03 -55.97
N GLY A 6 -51.99 55.12 -55.07
CA GLY A 6 -51.79 55.43 -53.65
C GLY A 6 -50.45 56.14 -53.43
N CYS A 7 -50.46 57.45 -53.16
CA CYS A 7 -49.29 58.16 -52.61
C CYS A 7 -49.72 59.49 -51.97
N ALA A 8 -49.77 59.55 -50.63
CA ALA A 8 -49.49 60.74 -49.80
C ALA A 8 -49.91 60.51 -48.33
N SER A 9 -49.26 59.57 -47.62
CA SER A 9 -49.27 59.57 -46.15
C SER A 9 -47.98 58.96 -45.55
N LEU A 10 -46.85 59.60 -45.80
CA LEU A 10 -45.63 59.41 -45.00
C LEU A 10 -45.32 60.72 -44.28
N ARG A 11 -45.82 60.86 -43.05
CA ARG A 11 -45.08 60.55 -41.81
C ARG A 11 -43.85 61.45 -41.62
N ARG A 12 -44.12 62.72 -41.32
CA ARG A 12 -43.87 63.38 -40.02
C ARG A 12 -43.02 62.58 -38.99
N TRP A 13 -41.74 62.30 -39.25
CA TRP A 13 -40.76 61.89 -38.22
C TRP A 13 -39.38 62.46 -38.55
N ALA A 14 -39.21 63.75 -38.24
CA ALA A 14 -37.89 64.35 -38.17
C ALA A 14 -37.61 64.70 -36.70
N ARG A 15 -36.40 64.35 -36.25
CA ARG A 15 -35.67 64.90 -35.09
C ARG A 15 -35.96 64.29 -33.71
N HIS A 16 -35.27 63.19 -33.41
CA HIS A 16 -34.64 63.04 -32.11
C HIS A 16 -33.19 62.57 -32.32
N PRO A 17 -32.16 63.39 -31.99
CA PRO A 17 -30.81 62.85 -31.88
C PRO A 17 -30.81 61.88 -30.70
N ALA A 18 -30.61 60.59 -30.97
CA ALA A 18 -30.35 59.63 -29.91
C ALA A 18 -29.17 60.14 -29.04
N PRO A 19 -29.24 60.04 -27.71
CA PRO A 19 -28.25 60.66 -26.85
C PRO A 19 -26.99 59.79 -26.84
N PHE A 20 -26.14 59.94 -27.86
CA PHE A 20 -24.83 59.29 -27.96
C PHE A 20 -24.00 59.47 -26.68
N HIS A 21 -24.15 60.63 -26.02
CA HIS A 21 -23.51 60.90 -24.73
C HIS A 21 -24.02 60.00 -23.58
N LEU A 22 -25.31 59.66 -23.56
CA LEU A 22 -25.88 58.79 -22.51
C LEU A 22 -25.40 57.34 -22.69
N LEU A 23 -25.32 56.86 -23.93
CA LEU A 23 -24.77 55.54 -24.25
C LEU A 23 -23.26 55.44 -23.93
N MET A 24 -22.50 56.50 -24.19
CA MET A 24 -21.06 56.53 -23.89
C MET A 24 -20.78 56.57 -22.38
N LEU A 25 -21.59 57.32 -21.61
CA LEU A 25 -21.51 57.34 -20.15
C LEU A 25 -21.94 56.01 -19.52
N LEU A 26 -22.94 55.33 -20.10
CA LEU A 26 -23.34 53.99 -19.65
C LEU A 26 -22.22 52.97 -19.91
N ALA A 27 -21.59 53.01 -21.09
CA ALA A 27 -20.49 52.12 -21.44
C ALA A 27 -19.26 52.35 -20.57
N LEU A 28 -18.91 53.61 -20.26
CA LEU A 28 -17.80 53.94 -19.36
C LEU A 28 -18.08 53.46 -17.92
N ASN A 29 -19.31 53.65 -17.42
CA ASN A 29 -19.69 53.14 -16.10
C ASN A 29 -19.68 51.60 -16.06
N LEU A 30 -20.16 50.93 -17.11
CA LEU A 30 -20.10 49.46 -17.22
C LEU A 30 -18.65 48.97 -17.23
N MET A 31 -17.76 49.65 -17.96
CA MET A 31 -16.34 49.33 -18.03
C MET A 31 -15.65 49.52 -16.67
N LEU A 32 -15.96 50.61 -15.95
CA LEU A 32 -15.43 50.87 -14.61
C LEU A 32 -15.93 49.84 -13.58
N VAL A 33 -17.20 49.41 -13.68
CA VAL A 33 -17.77 48.33 -12.86
C VAL A 33 -17.09 46.99 -13.17
N CYS A 34 -16.84 46.66 -14.44
CA CYS A 34 -16.09 45.46 -14.82
C CYS A 34 -14.64 45.47 -14.29
N ILE A 35 -13.94 46.61 -14.35
CA ILE A 35 -12.58 46.75 -13.80
C ILE A 35 -12.60 46.65 -12.27
N ALA A 36 -13.62 47.18 -11.60
CA ALA A 36 -13.79 47.03 -10.16
C ALA A 36 -14.08 45.57 -9.75
N LEU A 37 -14.88 44.83 -10.54
CA LEU A 37 -15.17 43.41 -10.33
C LEU A 37 -13.95 42.51 -10.59
N LEU A 38 -13.10 42.87 -11.56
CA LEU A 38 -11.84 42.17 -11.84
C LEU A 38 -10.80 42.35 -10.72
N ARG A 39 -10.85 43.46 -9.98
CA ARG A 39 -9.96 43.71 -8.82
C ARG A 39 -10.37 42.95 -7.54
N THR A 40 -11.57 42.41 -7.49
CA THR A 40 -12.07 41.62 -6.35
C THR A 40 -11.86 40.11 -6.49
N VAL A 41 -11.25 39.63 -7.58
CA VAL A 41 -10.75 38.25 -7.65
C VAL A 41 -9.52 38.13 -6.75
N ARG A 42 -9.76 37.96 -5.45
CA ARG A 42 -8.77 37.41 -4.54
C ARG A 42 -8.48 35.99 -5.03
N THR A 43 -7.38 35.82 -5.75
CA THR A 43 -6.74 34.51 -5.85
C THR A 43 -6.30 34.16 -4.44
N SER A 44 -7.16 33.47 -3.70
CA SER A 44 -6.71 32.76 -2.51
C SER A 44 -5.55 31.89 -2.98
N PRO A 45 -4.32 32.06 -2.47
CA PRO A 45 -3.29 31.09 -2.75
C PRO A 45 -3.89 29.75 -2.35
N SER A 46 -3.98 28.82 -3.29
CA SER A 46 -4.22 27.43 -2.96
C SER A 46 -3.04 27.06 -2.07
N THR A 47 -3.24 27.06 -0.77
CA THR A 47 -2.37 26.35 0.16
C THR A 47 -2.55 24.88 -0.17
N HIS A 48 -1.91 24.43 -1.24
CA HIS A 48 -1.61 23.03 -1.40
C HIS A 48 -0.88 22.64 -0.13
N ALA A 49 -1.47 21.76 0.68
CA ALA A 49 -0.74 21.13 1.76
C ALA A 49 0.57 20.62 1.13
N SER A 50 1.71 21.07 1.67
CA SER A 50 3.01 20.71 1.11
C SER A 50 3.10 19.20 1.05
N SER A 51 3.40 18.64 -0.13
CA SER A 51 3.54 17.20 -0.28
C SER A 51 4.64 16.70 0.65
N SER A 52 4.52 15.46 1.11
CA SER A 52 5.59 14.73 1.78
C SER A 52 6.86 14.77 0.93
N LEU A 53 6.74 14.74 -0.40
CA LEU A 53 7.87 14.87 -1.33
C LEU A 53 8.64 16.17 -1.10
N ASP A 54 7.95 17.32 -1.09
CA ASP A 54 8.59 18.63 -0.89
C ASP A 54 9.28 18.70 0.48
N ARG A 55 8.60 18.18 1.50
CA ARG A 55 9.13 18.11 2.87
C ARG A 55 10.35 17.19 2.97
N ILE A 56 10.32 16.00 2.34
CA ILE A 56 11.45 15.06 2.31
C ILE A 56 12.66 15.72 1.63
N VAL A 57 12.47 16.35 0.47
CA VAL A 57 13.55 17.00 -0.27
C VAL A 57 14.13 18.18 0.53
N ALA A 58 13.29 18.98 1.17
CA ALA A 58 13.73 20.10 2.00
C ALA A 58 14.47 19.65 3.27
N ALA A 59 13.95 18.64 3.96
CA ALA A 59 14.54 18.10 5.20
C ALA A 59 15.73 17.17 4.96
N ARG A 60 15.86 16.63 3.73
CA ARG A 60 16.77 15.53 3.36
C ARG A 60 16.63 14.31 4.26
N GLU A 61 15.39 14.00 4.64
CA GLU A 61 15.05 12.87 5.51
C GLU A 61 13.79 12.17 5.00
N LEU A 62 13.85 10.85 4.87
CA LEU A 62 12.71 9.98 4.57
C LEU A 62 12.41 9.13 5.82
N ARG A 63 11.24 9.35 6.42
CA ARG A 63 10.78 8.60 7.60
C ARG A 63 9.99 7.39 7.14
N VAL A 64 10.43 6.21 7.55
CA VAL A 64 9.86 4.94 7.12
C VAL A 64 9.25 4.21 8.31
N GLY A 65 7.93 4.05 8.30
CA GLY A 65 7.18 3.24 9.25
C GLY A 65 7.45 1.75 9.01
N CYS A 66 7.85 1.00 10.04
CA CYS A 66 8.11 -0.43 9.91
C CYS A 66 7.84 -1.22 11.20
N PRO A 67 7.06 -2.32 11.15
CA PRO A 67 6.97 -3.26 12.26
C PRO A 67 8.26 -4.03 12.55
N ALA A 68 9.16 -4.11 11.57
CA ALA A 68 10.49 -4.72 11.70
C ALA A 68 10.49 -6.15 12.29
N ASN A 69 9.44 -6.93 12.08
CA ASN A 69 9.28 -8.27 12.63
C ASN A 69 8.87 -9.32 11.59
N TYR A 70 9.04 -9.04 10.28
CA TYR A 70 8.50 -9.89 9.22
C TYR A 70 9.47 -10.12 8.06
N ALA A 71 10.18 -11.24 8.13
CA ALA A 71 11.05 -11.71 7.06
C ALA A 71 10.22 -12.27 5.88
N PRO A 72 10.69 -12.13 4.63
CA PRO A 72 11.98 -11.54 4.23
C PRO A 72 11.93 -10.02 3.98
N PHE A 73 10.83 -9.36 4.33
CA PHE A 73 10.59 -7.95 4.01
C PHE A 73 11.39 -7.00 4.89
N ALA A 74 11.22 -7.11 6.20
CA ALA A 74 11.90 -6.28 7.19
C ALA A 74 11.90 -6.99 8.55
N LEU A 75 13.08 -7.34 9.05
CA LEU A 75 13.27 -7.99 10.34
C LEU A 75 14.39 -7.29 11.11
N ARG A 76 14.12 -6.90 12.34
CA ARG A 76 15.14 -6.50 13.31
C ARG A 76 15.80 -7.76 13.85
N GLN A 77 17.10 -7.91 13.61
CA GLN A 77 17.82 -9.14 13.99
C GLN A 77 17.95 -9.32 15.50
N CYS A 78 18.12 -8.23 16.25
CA CYS A 78 18.17 -8.20 17.71
C CYS A 78 17.89 -6.77 18.23
N ALA A 79 17.66 -6.60 19.53
CA ALA A 79 17.17 -5.35 20.14
C ALA A 79 17.99 -4.07 19.83
N HIS A 80 19.24 -4.21 19.40
CA HIS A 80 20.13 -3.10 19.01
C HIS A 80 20.74 -3.25 17.60
N ALA A 81 20.28 -4.22 16.80
CA ALA A 81 20.77 -4.41 15.44
C ALA A 81 19.91 -3.68 14.41
N ASP A 82 20.49 -3.43 13.24
CA ASP A 82 19.80 -2.91 12.07
C ASP A 82 18.57 -3.74 11.69
N ILE A 83 17.59 -3.06 11.11
CA ILE A 83 16.51 -3.69 10.37
C ILE A 83 17.09 -4.15 9.03
N VAL A 84 16.84 -5.40 8.66
CA VAL A 84 17.30 -5.98 7.39
C VAL A 84 16.14 -6.57 6.60
N GLY A 85 16.27 -6.67 5.28
CA GLY A 85 15.27 -7.30 4.42
C GLY A 85 15.07 -6.58 3.10
N SER A 86 14.25 -7.15 2.23
CA SER A 86 14.05 -6.61 0.88
C SER A 86 13.51 -5.18 0.90
N ASP A 87 12.55 -4.89 1.78
CA ASP A 87 11.95 -3.57 1.86
C ASP A 87 12.92 -2.53 2.45
N VAL A 88 13.90 -2.96 3.25
CA VAL A 88 14.98 -2.08 3.76
C VAL A 88 15.85 -1.60 2.61
N ASP A 89 16.27 -2.50 1.73
CA ASP A 89 17.12 -2.15 0.58
C ASP A 89 16.35 -1.34 -0.47
N GLU A 90 15.05 -1.62 -0.66
CA GLU A 90 14.20 -0.78 -1.51
C GLU A 90 14.06 0.63 -0.92
N MET A 91 13.86 0.79 0.38
CA MET A 91 13.81 2.10 1.01
C MET A 91 15.14 2.83 0.94
N ALA A 92 16.27 2.12 1.04
CA ALA A 92 17.59 2.72 0.83
C ALA A 92 17.74 3.25 -0.61
N SER A 93 17.24 2.52 -1.60
CA SER A 93 17.20 2.99 -2.99
C SER A 93 16.30 4.21 -3.18
N LEU A 94 15.13 4.26 -2.53
CA LEU A 94 14.21 5.39 -2.61
C LEU A 94 14.80 6.65 -1.93
N ALA A 95 15.41 6.50 -0.75
CA ALA A 95 16.09 7.59 -0.07
C ALA A 95 17.24 8.16 -0.91
N ALA A 96 18.02 7.28 -1.57
CA ALA A 96 19.09 7.69 -2.47
C ALA A 96 18.56 8.50 -3.67
N SER A 97 17.42 8.13 -4.27
CA SER A 97 16.83 8.90 -5.37
C SER A 97 16.35 10.29 -4.97
N LEU A 98 16.08 10.48 -3.67
CA LEU A 98 15.64 11.75 -3.07
C LEU A 98 16.80 12.58 -2.49
N GLY A 99 18.02 12.03 -2.43
CA GLY A 99 19.14 12.64 -1.73
C GLY A 99 18.88 12.79 -0.22
N ALA A 100 18.07 11.90 0.35
CA ALA A 100 17.65 11.92 1.74
C ALA A 100 18.32 10.81 2.55
N ARG A 101 18.44 11.00 3.87
CA ARG A 101 18.77 9.93 4.81
C ARG A 101 17.52 9.16 5.22
N LEU A 102 17.68 7.88 5.53
CA LEU A 102 16.60 7.07 6.10
C LEU A 102 16.49 7.29 7.60
N GLU A 103 15.25 7.43 8.06
CA GLU A 103 14.88 7.42 9.48
C GLU A 103 13.81 6.33 9.69
N TRP A 104 14.10 5.33 10.53
CA TRP A 104 13.13 4.26 10.81
C TRP A 104 12.22 4.66 11.97
N VAL A 105 10.92 4.53 11.74
CA VAL A 105 9.88 4.72 12.76
C VAL A 105 9.26 3.36 13.06
N GLU A 106 9.56 2.79 14.22
CA GLU A 106 8.91 1.55 14.64
C GLU A 106 7.42 1.77 14.89
N VAL A 107 6.62 0.85 14.35
CA VAL A 107 5.15 0.87 14.46
C VAL A 107 4.61 -0.54 14.65
N GLU A 108 3.49 -0.68 15.33
CA GLU A 108 2.82 -1.97 15.44
C GLU A 108 1.95 -2.28 14.21
N TRP A 109 1.69 -3.55 13.94
CA TRP A 109 0.81 -3.95 12.82
C TRP A 109 -0.59 -3.34 12.87
N ALA A 110 -1.09 -3.08 14.09
CA ALA A 110 -2.37 -2.43 14.32
C ALA A 110 -2.35 -0.93 13.98
N GLU A 111 -1.18 -0.29 14.03
CA GLU A 111 -1.00 1.14 13.72
C GLU A 111 -0.99 1.41 12.21
N LEU A 112 -0.67 0.41 11.39
CA LEU A 112 -0.65 0.48 9.91
C LEU A 112 -2.03 0.63 9.23
N GLY A 113 -3.08 0.93 10.01
CA GLY A 113 -4.40 1.34 9.51
C GLY A 113 -4.92 2.64 10.14
N ALA A 114 -4.22 3.18 11.14
CA ALA A 114 -4.53 4.48 11.74
C ALA A 114 -4.00 5.61 10.85
N SER A 115 -4.62 6.79 10.91
CA SER A 115 -4.29 7.97 10.10
C SER A 115 -2.97 8.64 10.53
N GLU A 116 -1.90 7.87 10.67
CA GLU A 116 -0.58 8.34 11.10
C GLU A 116 0.37 8.64 9.92
N ALA A 117 0.09 8.08 8.74
CA ALA A 117 0.83 8.33 7.52
C ALA A 117 0.78 9.82 7.14
N GLY A 118 1.95 10.43 6.96
CA GLY A 118 2.16 11.87 6.72
C GLY A 118 2.51 12.64 7.99
N SER A 119 2.09 12.15 9.17
CA SER A 119 2.40 12.79 10.45
C SER A 119 3.62 12.16 11.12
N ARG A 120 3.65 10.83 11.34
CA ARG A 120 4.75 10.10 11.97
C ARG A 120 5.80 9.62 10.98
N PHE A 121 5.35 9.08 9.84
CA PHE A 121 6.20 8.55 8.77
C PHE A 121 5.64 8.94 7.40
N ASP A 122 6.50 8.96 6.38
CA ASP A 122 6.15 9.37 5.01
C ASP A 122 5.75 8.18 4.14
N ILE A 123 6.23 6.98 4.50
CA ILE A 123 5.94 5.71 3.83
C ILE A 123 6.03 4.60 4.87
N ALA A 124 5.24 3.54 4.76
CA ALA A 124 5.40 2.36 5.59
C ALA A 124 5.59 1.09 4.76
N VAL A 125 6.44 0.20 5.27
CA VAL A 125 6.93 -1.01 4.58
C VAL A 125 6.96 -2.21 5.54
N GLY A 126 7.31 -3.38 5.00
CA GLY A 126 7.41 -4.63 5.76
C GLY A 126 6.40 -5.67 5.30
N GLY A 127 6.14 -5.79 3.99
CA GLY A 127 5.20 -6.80 3.47
C GLY A 127 3.73 -6.51 3.80
N ILE A 128 3.31 -5.25 3.70
CA ILE A 128 1.95 -4.80 3.99
C ILE A 128 0.98 -5.22 2.88
N ASP A 129 -0.08 -5.93 3.25
CA ASP A 129 -1.21 -6.20 2.35
C ASP A 129 -2.00 -4.92 2.03
N ASP A 130 -2.17 -4.67 0.74
CA ASP A 130 -3.09 -3.67 0.23
C ASP A 130 -4.54 -4.17 0.38
N THR A 131 -5.27 -3.64 1.36
CA THR A 131 -6.66 -4.01 1.64
C THR A 131 -7.56 -2.80 1.58
N LEU A 132 -8.82 -2.99 1.20
CA LEU A 132 -9.82 -1.93 1.22
C LEU A 132 -9.99 -1.30 2.61
N SER A 133 -9.82 -2.10 3.68
CA SER A 133 -9.87 -1.61 5.05
C SER A 133 -8.78 -0.57 5.33
N ARG A 134 -7.53 -0.85 4.91
CA ARG A 134 -6.42 0.10 5.04
C ARG A 134 -6.58 1.30 4.10
N ARG A 135 -7.05 1.08 2.87
CA ARG A 135 -7.32 2.15 1.88
C ARG A 135 -8.36 3.19 2.33
N ARG A 136 -9.18 2.89 3.36
CA ARG A 136 -10.06 3.91 3.97
C ARG A 136 -9.29 5.02 4.68
N HIS A 137 -8.05 4.77 5.11
CA HIS A 137 -7.27 5.69 5.95
C HIS A 137 -5.88 6.00 5.38
N ALA A 138 -5.44 5.27 4.37
CA ALA A 138 -4.14 5.45 3.71
C ALA A 138 -4.24 5.28 2.20
N SER A 139 -3.21 5.70 1.48
CA SER A 139 -2.98 5.34 0.07
C SER A 139 -1.94 4.22 -0.01
N PHE A 140 -1.74 3.67 -1.20
CA PHE A 140 -0.73 2.63 -1.45
C PHE A 140 -0.01 2.88 -2.76
N SER A 141 1.24 2.47 -2.85
CA SER A 141 1.96 2.34 -4.12
C SER A 141 1.29 1.31 -5.03
N GLN A 142 1.76 1.21 -6.27
CA GLN A 142 1.55 0.02 -7.09
C GLN A 142 2.10 -1.24 -6.38
N PRO A 143 1.60 -2.45 -6.73
CA PRO A 143 2.10 -3.68 -6.15
C PRO A 143 3.61 -3.85 -6.32
N THR A 144 4.28 -4.30 -5.27
CA THR A 144 5.74 -4.53 -5.28
C THR A 144 6.13 -5.84 -5.95
N ARG A 145 5.15 -6.69 -6.34
CA ARG A 145 5.34 -7.99 -7.01
C ARG A 145 4.05 -8.55 -7.61
N ALA A 146 4.20 -9.48 -8.56
CA ALA A 146 3.14 -9.91 -9.50
C ALA A 146 2.16 -10.98 -8.99
N ALA A 147 2.37 -11.62 -7.84
CA ALA A 147 1.42 -12.56 -7.25
C ALA A 147 1.72 -12.80 -5.77
N GLU A 148 0.75 -12.53 -4.89
CA GLU A 148 0.81 -12.79 -3.45
C GLU A 148 -0.55 -13.23 -2.94
N GLY A 149 -0.58 -13.71 -1.70
CA GLY A 149 -1.80 -14.21 -1.07
C GLY A 149 -1.50 -15.14 0.09
N LYS A 150 -2.57 -15.61 0.73
CA LYS A 150 -2.46 -16.53 1.86
C LYS A 150 -2.37 -17.97 1.37
N VAL A 151 -1.58 -18.78 2.06
CA VAL A 151 -1.48 -20.24 1.90
C VAL A 151 -1.59 -20.89 3.27
N ALA A 152 -1.99 -22.16 3.30
CA ALA A 152 -1.85 -22.98 4.50
C ALA A 152 -0.49 -23.68 4.47
N VAL A 153 0.20 -23.68 5.61
CA VAL A 153 1.47 -24.37 5.83
C VAL A 153 1.25 -25.45 6.87
N ALA A 154 1.65 -26.67 6.54
CA ALA A 154 1.54 -27.83 7.40
C ALA A 154 2.71 -28.78 7.18
N ARG A 155 2.79 -29.85 7.98
CA ARG A 155 3.80 -30.88 7.78
C ARG A 155 3.63 -31.54 6.41
N CYS A 156 4.73 -31.71 5.68
CA CYS A 156 4.73 -32.43 4.41
C CYS A 156 4.11 -33.83 4.57
N GLY A 157 3.26 -34.23 3.63
CA GLY A 157 2.56 -35.53 3.68
C GLY A 157 1.45 -35.63 4.74
N SER A 158 1.09 -34.55 5.44
CA SER A 158 -0.04 -34.53 6.37
C SER A 158 -1.39 -34.73 5.66
N SER A 159 -2.37 -35.29 6.38
CA SER A 159 -3.77 -35.33 5.92
C SER A 159 -4.34 -33.94 5.69
N THR A 160 -3.91 -32.95 6.47
CA THR A 160 -4.28 -31.54 6.33
C THR A 160 -3.99 -31.00 4.93
N LEU A 161 -2.77 -31.21 4.41
CA LEU A 161 -2.42 -30.78 3.05
C LEU A 161 -3.20 -31.56 1.99
N ARG A 162 -3.45 -32.85 2.21
CA ARG A 162 -4.28 -33.65 1.28
C ARG A 162 -5.71 -33.16 1.21
N MET A 163 -6.30 -32.73 2.32
CA MET A 163 -7.65 -32.18 2.36
C MET A 163 -7.76 -30.81 1.68
N LEU A 164 -6.67 -30.03 1.73
CA LEU A 164 -6.60 -28.72 1.06
C LEU A 164 -6.10 -28.80 -0.38
N ALA A 165 -5.63 -29.96 -0.84
CA ALA A 165 -5.24 -30.15 -2.23
C ALA A 165 -6.52 -30.12 -3.08
N PRO A 166 -6.70 -29.11 -3.95
CA PRO A 166 -7.91 -29.01 -4.74
C PRO A 166 -7.99 -30.17 -5.74
N ALA A 167 -9.21 -30.58 -6.07
CA ALA A 167 -9.44 -31.36 -7.28
C ALA A 167 -9.05 -30.51 -8.50
N ALA A 168 -8.70 -31.14 -9.62
CA ALA A 168 -8.29 -30.43 -10.83
C ALA A 168 -9.36 -29.40 -11.25
N GLY A 169 -9.01 -28.12 -11.24
CA GLY A 169 -9.89 -27.00 -11.61
C GLY A 169 -10.65 -26.35 -10.44
N GLU A 170 -10.46 -26.81 -9.20
CA GLU A 170 -11.06 -26.22 -8.00
C GLU A 170 -10.08 -25.35 -7.22
N ALA A 171 -10.59 -24.43 -6.40
CA ALA A 171 -9.78 -23.66 -5.46
C ALA A 171 -9.69 -24.42 -4.12
N ALA A 172 -8.52 -24.36 -3.48
CA ALA A 172 -8.35 -24.91 -2.13
C ALA A 172 -9.31 -24.21 -1.15
N ASN A 173 -10.08 -25.01 -0.40
CA ASN A 173 -11.09 -24.50 0.53
C ASN A 173 -10.64 -24.67 1.99
N LEU A 174 -10.18 -23.58 2.60
CA LEU A 174 -9.71 -23.59 3.99
C LEU A 174 -10.80 -23.99 5.00
N SER A 175 -12.08 -23.70 4.72
CA SER A 175 -13.21 -24.07 5.60
C SER A 175 -13.44 -25.59 5.69
N ALA A 176 -12.88 -26.38 4.78
CA ALA A 176 -12.93 -27.85 4.85
C ALA A 176 -12.20 -28.42 6.09
N LEU A 177 -11.38 -27.58 6.76
CA LEU A 177 -10.67 -27.92 7.98
C LEU A 177 -11.35 -27.37 9.25
N ASP A 178 -12.52 -26.74 9.16
CA ASP A 178 -13.22 -26.18 10.33
C ASP A 178 -13.93 -27.27 11.15
N ASP A 179 -13.13 -28.02 11.91
CA ASP A 179 -13.55 -29.13 12.77
C ASP A 179 -12.94 -28.95 14.17
N ALA A 180 -13.67 -29.31 15.22
CA ALA A 180 -13.24 -29.15 16.61
C ALA A 180 -11.94 -29.89 16.99
N ARG A 181 -11.51 -30.85 16.16
CA ARG A 181 -10.24 -31.58 16.34
C ARG A 181 -9.04 -30.85 15.70
N VAL A 182 -9.27 -29.85 14.87
CA VAL A 182 -8.23 -29.08 14.21
C VAL A 182 -7.81 -27.91 15.10
N ARG A 183 -6.51 -27.70 15.20
CA ARG A 183 -5.87 -26.53 15.82
C ARG A 183 -5.09 -25.79 14.75
N VAL A 184 -5.31 -24.48 14.68
CA VAL A 184 -4.69 -23.59 13.70
C VAL A 184 -3.87 -22.57 14.44
N ALA A 185 -2.57 -22.47 14.16
CA ALA A 185 -1.77 -21.35 14.64
C ALA A 185 -1.91 -20.14 13.70
N THR A 186 -1.83 -18.94 14.28
CA THR A 186 -1.71 -17.69 13.52
C THR A 186 -0.95 -16.68 14.35
N ASN A 187 -0.16 -15.82 13.71
CA ASN A 187 0.51 -14.72 14.40
C ASN A 187 -0.48 -13.62 14.75
N ARG A 188 -0.28 -12.97 15.89
CA ARG A 188 -1.16 -11.89 16.38
C ARG A 188 -1.20 -10.73 15.38
N GLY A 189 -2.40 -10.25 15.14
CA GLY A 189 -2.70 -9.08 14.34
C GLY A 189 -2.68 -9.35 12.83
N GLY A 190 -2.79 -8.25 12.08
CA GLY A 190 -2.73 -8.26 10.63
C GLY A 190 -3.84 -9.08 9.96
N THR A 191 -3.55 -9.51 8.74
CA THR A 191 -4.52 -10.16 7.84
C THR A 191 -4.54 -11.68 7.99
N ASN A 192 -3.48 -12.29 8.54
CA ASN A 192 -3.42 -13.73 8.81
C ASN A 192 -4.44 -14.10 9.90
N GLU A 193 -4.39 -13.43 11.05
CA GLU A 193 -5.34 -13.66 12.14
C GLU A 193 -6.77 -13.36 11.70
N ALA A 194 -6.98 -12.27 10.95
CA ALA A 194 -8.30 -11.90 10.44
C ALA A 194 -8.90 -13.00 9.54
N LEU A 195 -8.09 -13.58 8.64
CA LEU A 195 -8.54 -14.68 7.78
C LEU A 195 -8.88 -15.92 8.60
N VAL A 196 -7.99 -16.34 9.52
CA VAL A 196 -8.20 -17.51 10.39
C VAL A 196 -9.46 -17.35 11.22
N ARG A 197 -9.65 -16.20 11.89
CA ARG A 197 -10.85 -15.94 12.70
C ARG A 197 -12.15 -15.87 11.90
N SER A 198 -12.08 -15.42 10.65
CA SER A 198 -13.27 -15.38 9.79
C SER A 198 -13.64 -16.74 9.19
N THR A 199 -12.69 -17.67 9.15
CA THR A 199 -12.85 -18.98 8.49
C THR A 199 -13.15 -20.10 9.48
N PHE A 200 -12.49 -20.09 10.64
CA PHE A 200 -12.57 -21.16 11.63
C PHE A 200 -13.50 -20.78 12.78
N VAL A 201 -14.65 -21.44 12.87
CA VAL A 201 -15.64 -21.27 13.94
C VAL A 201 -15.54 -22.41 14.96
N GLN A 202 -15.23 -23.62 14.51
CA GLN A 202 -15.14 -24.83 15.33
C GLN A 202 -13.69 -25.17 15.71
N ALA A 203 -12.74 -24.97 14.80
CA ALA A 203 -11.34 -25.29 15.07
C ALA A 203 -10.75 -24.38 16.17
N ALA A 204 -9.84 -24.94 16.96
CA ALA A 204 -9.16 -24.18 18.01
C ALA A 204 -8.08 -23.26 17.42
N ILE A 205 -8.20 -21.96 17.64
CA ILE A 205 -7.25 -20.95 17.15
C ILE A 205 -6.19 -20.68 18.22
N VAL A 206 -4.93 -20.93 17.89
CA VAL A 206 -3.75 -20.63 18.72
C VAL A 206 -3.08 -19.37 18.17
N VAL A 207 -3.22 -18.25 18.89
CA VAL A 207 -2.53 -17.00 18.52
C VAL A 207 -1.13 -17.01 19.13
N VAL A 208 -0.11 -16.79 18.30
CA VAL A 208 1.29 -16.60 18.73
C VAL A 208 1.67 -15.12 18.67
N GLU A 209 2.50 -14.66 19.61
CA GLU A 209 2.94 -13.27 19.66
C GLU A 209 4.07 -13.00 18.67
N ALA A 210 5.06 -13.90 18.61
CA ALA A 210 6.24 -13.74 17.78
C ALA A 210 6.01 -14.32 16.38
N ASN A 211 6.23 -13.52 15.35
CA ASN A 211 6.24 -14.00 13.97
C ASN A 211 7.29 -15.10 13.80
N GLY A 212 6.88 -16.20 13.17
CA GLY A 212 7.72 -17.38 12.95
C GLY A 212 7.46 -18.52 13.94
N GLU A 213 6.96 -18.22 15.15
CA GLU A 213 6.69 -19.23 16.19
C GLU A 213 5.67 -20.28 15.72
N GLN A 214 4.68 -19.86 14.91
CA GLN A 214 3.63 -20.72 14.37
C GLN A 214 4.18 -21.93 13.59
N PHE A 215 5.31 -21.78 12.89
CA PHE A 215 5.92 -22.88 12.14
C PHE A 215 6.57 -23.92 13.05
N GLY A 216 7.20 -23.49 14.15
CA GLY A 216 7.74 -24.40 15.16
C GLY A 216 6.64 -25.26 15.78
N ARG A 217 5.46 -24.69 16.03
CA ARG A 217 4.29 -25.43 16.54
C ARG A 217 3.77 -26.46 15.54
N VAL A 218 3.71 -26.12 14.25
CA VAL A 218 3.37 -27.07 13.17
C VAL A 218 4.38 -28.22 13.12
N LEU A 219 5.69 -27.90 13.17
CA LEU A 219 6.77 -28.88 13.14
C LEU A 219 6.72 -29.86 14.33
N ARG A 220 6.36 -29.36 15.52
CA ARG A 220 6.19 -30.18 16.73
C ARG A 220 4.84 -30.89 16.82
N GLY A 221 3.92 -30.64 15.90
CA GLY A 221 2.58 -31.25 15.90
C GLY A 221 1.64 -30.71 17.00
N GLU A 222 1.96 -29.55 17.57
CA GLU A 222 1.09 -28.85 18.53
C GLU A 222 -0.15 -28.26 17.85
N VAL A 223 -0.04 -27.96 16.56
CA VAL A 223 -1.12 -27.52 15.68
C VAL A 223 -1.05 -28.26 14.35
N GLU A 224 -2.17 -28.36 13.65
CA GLU A 224 -2.26 -29.07 12.37
C GLU A 224 -1.77 -28.22 11.20
N LEU A 225 -1.95 -26.90 11.28
CA LEU A 225 -1.52 -25.93 10.26
C LEU A 225 -1.35 -24.52 10.83
N THR A 226 -0.72 -23.68 10.02
CA THR A 226 -0.80 -22.23 10.10
C THR A 226 -1.22 -21.65 8.75
N VAL A 227 -1.81 -20.46 8.75
CA VAL A 227 -2.13 -19.71 7.52
C VAL A 227 -1.27 -18.45 7.48
N THR A 228 -0.57 -18.22 6.37
CA THR A 228 0.35 -17.08 6.22
C THR A 228 0.51 -16.65 4.76
N ASP A 229 1.30 -15.61 4.48
CA ASP A 229 1.66 -15.18 3.14
C ASP A 229 2.53 -16.18 2.40
N LEU A 230 2.38 -16.24 1.07
CA LEU A 230 3.17 -17.08 0.20
C LEU A 230 4.68 -16.80 0.35
N ALA A 231 5.10 -15.54 0.49
CA ALA A 231 6.51 -15.20 0.74
C ALA A 231 7.09 -15.90 1.98
N GLU A 232 6.41 -15.81 3.12
CA GLU A 232 6.86 -16.43 4.37
C GLU A 232 6.79 -17.96 4.27
N ALA A 233 5.75 -18.50 3.64
CA ALA A 233 5.63 -19.94 3.40
C ALA A 233 6.74 -20.50 2.50
N ARG A 234 7.08 -19.80 1.40
CA ARG A 234 8.20 -20.16 0.51
C ARG A 234 9.51 -20.19 1.29
N MET A 235 9.77 -19.15 2.07
CA MET A 235 10.97 -19.04 2.91
C MET A 235 11.05 -20.19 3.92
N MET A 236 9.96 -20.48 4.63
CA MET A 236 9.94 -21.50 5.68
C MET A 236 9.95 -22.93 5.14
N ALA A 237 9.33 -23.19 3.98
CA ALA A 237 9.46 -24.48 3.30
C ALA A 237 10.89 -24.71 2.78
N ALA A 238 11.54 -23.66 2.25
CA ALA A 238 12.94 -23.72 1.84
C ALA A 238 13.89 -23.93 3.02
N ARG A 239 13.60 -23.34 4.20
CA ARG A 239 14.36 -23.55 5.44
C ARG A 239 14.17 -24.96 6.01
N HIS A 240 12.95 -25.48 6.00
CA HIS A 240 12.60 -26.77 6.59
C HIS A 240 12.28 -27.82 5.51
N GLN A 241 13.20 -28.00 4.57
CA GLN A 241 13.02 -28.84 3.38
C GLN A 241 12.51 -30.23 3.74
N GLY A 242 11.44 -30.67 3.06
CA GLY A 242 10.79 -31.96 3.28
C GLY A 242 9.99 -32.09 4.58
N ARG A 243 9.98 -31.05 5.44
CA ARG A 243 9.24 -31.04 6.72
C ARG A 243 8.06 -30.09 6.70
N LEU A 244 8.22 -28.88 6.15
CA LEU A 244 7.11 -27.94 5.92
C LEU A 244 6.78 -27.84 4.44
N CYS A 245 5.49 -27.95 4.14
CA CYS A 245 4.94 -27.81 2.80
C CYS A 245 3.73 -26.88 2.89
N TYR A 246 3.40 -26.23 1.78
CA TYR A 246 2.29 -25.28 1.70
C TYR A 246 1.38 -25.56 0.50
N THR A 247 0.16 -25.04 0.57
CA THR A 247 -0.85 -25.19 -0.47
C THR A 247 -0.64 -24.22 -1.62
N GLU A 248 -1.42 -24.36 -2.69
CA GLU A 248 -1.64 -23.22 -3.59
C GLU A 248 -2.30 -22.03 -2.85
N LEU A 249 -2.37 -20.88 -3.53
CA LEU A 249 -2.98 -19.65 -3.00
C LEU A 249 -4.44 -19.89 -2.61
N LEU A 250 -4.75 -19.67 -1.32
CA LEU A 250 -6.10 -19.65 -0.76
C LEU A 250 -6.79 -18.29 -1.00
N THR A 251 -5.99 -17.23 -1.07
CA THR A 251 -6.46 -15.88 -1.40
C THR A 251 -5.52 -15.23 -2.40
N ARG A 252 -5.99 -14.14 -3.04
CA ARG A 252 -5.13 -13.26 -3.83
C ARG A 252 -5.03 -11.92 -3.12
N SER A 253 -3.81 -11.42 -2.99
CA SER A 253 -3.53 -10.12 -2.41
C SER A 253 -2.32 -9.49 -3.09
N HIS A 254 -2.11 -8.20 -2.82
CA HIS A 254 -0.94 -7.48 -3.28
C HIS A 254 -0.20 -6.91 -2.08
N LYS A 255 1.12 -7.04 -2.11
CA LYS A 255 2.01 -6.29 -1.22
C LYS A 255 2.28 -4.94 -1.86
N ALA A 256 2.17 -3.88 -1.08
CA ALA A 256 2.42 -2.51 -1.54
C ALA A 256 2.94 -1.67 -0.37
N TYR A 257 3.57 -0.54 -0.68
CA TYR A 257 3.97 0.42 0.33
C TYR A 257 2.81 1.32 0.71
N LEU A 258 2.61 1.50 2.02
CA LEU A 258 1.54 2.33 2.55
C LEU A 258 1.99 3.79 2.55
N LEU A 259 1.12 4.67 2.08
CA LEU A 259 1.40 6.09 1.85
C LEU A 259 0.31 6.97 2.52
N PRO A 260 0.59 8.25 2.79
CA PRO A 260 -0.43 9.22 3.20
C PRO A 260 -1.59 9.24 2.21
N ARG A 261 -2.83 9.28 2.73
CA ARG A 261 -4.04 9.17 1.91
C ARG A 261 -4.16 10.29 0.87
N ASP A 262 -3.88 11.52 1.29
CA ASP A 262 -4.19 12.73 0.53
C ASP A 262 -2.94 13.37 -0.09
N ASP A 263 -1.94 12.56 -0.45
CA ASP A 263 -0.66 13.03 -1.01
C ASP A 263 -0.34 12.37 -2.36
N PHE A 264 -0.99 12.88 -3.40
CA PHE A 264 -0.86 12.36 -4.75
C PHE A 264 0.56 12.53 -5.32
N MET A 265 1.21 13.67 -5.07
CA MET A 265 2.55 13.95 -5.60
C MET A 265 3.59 12.98 -5.04
N TRP A 266 3.49 12.67 -3.75
CA TRP A 266 4.36 11.68 -3.14
C TRP A 266 4.09 10.27 -3.69
N LYS A 267 2.82 9.89 -3.82
CA LYS A 267 2.44 8.61 -4.42
C LYS A 267 2.98 8.44 -5.84
N GLU A 268 2.80 9.43 -6.71
CA GLU A 268 3.28 9.36 -8.09
C GLU A 268 4.80 9.22 -8.17
N TYR A 269 5.54 9.91 -7.30
CA TYR A 269 7.00 9.74 -7.22
C TYR A 269 7.38 8.31 -6.82
N VAL A 270 6.75 7.77 -5.77
CA VAL A 270 6.99 6.39 -5.31
C VAL A 270 6.62 5.39 -6.41
N ASP A 271 5.51 5.59 -7.11
CA ASP A 271 5.10 4.70 -8.19
C ASP A 271 6.09 4.76 -9.37
N ALA A 272 6.52 5.95 -9.79
CA ALA A 272 7.52 6.08 -10.85
C ALA A 272 8.85 5.41 -10.48
N TRP A 273 9.33 5.62 -9.25
CA TRP A 273 10.53 4.95 -8.73
C TRP A 273 10.36 3.43 -8.71
N LEU A 274 9.25 2.92 -8.15
CA LEU A 274 9.00 1.48 -8.05
C LEU A 274 8.85 0.84 -9.45
N SER A 275 8.25 1.55 -10.40
CA SER A 275 8.13 1.07 -11.79
C SER A 275 9.50 0.81 -12.43
N ASN A 276 10.47 1.70 -12.21
CA ASN A 276 11.84 1.53 -12.68
C ASN A 276 12.53 0.32 -12.01
N ARG A 277 12.31 0.12 -10.70
CA ARG A 277 12.85 -1.03 -9.95
C ARG A 277 12.27 -2.36 -10.43
N LEU A 278 10.98 -2.39 -10.75
CA LEU A 278 10.27 -3.58 -11.23
C LEU A 278 10.65 -3.92 -12.69
N SER A 279 10.64 -2.92 -13.57
CA SER A 279 10.95 -3.12 -15.00
C SER A 279 12.40 -3.52 -15.26
N SER A 280 13.35 -3.05 -14.43
CA SER A 280 14.75 -3.49 -14.48
C SER A 280 14.98 -4.88 -13.86
N GLY A 281 14.00 -5.42 -13.14
CA GLY A 281 14.14 -6.66 -12.38
C GLY A 281 14.90 -6.51 -11.06
N ALA A 282 15.35 -5.31 -10.70
CA ALA A 282 16.12 -5.04 -9.49
C ALA A 282 15.33 -5.40 -8.21
N ALA A 283 14.06 -5.01 -8.13
CA ALA A 283 13.21 -5.33 -6.98
C ALA A 283 12.97 -6.84 -6.82
N SER A 284 12.75 -7.56 -7.93
CA SER A 284 12.57 -9.02 -7.92
C SER A 284 13.85 -9.74 -7.49
N SER A 285 15.01 -9.33 -8.03
CA SER A 285 16.30 -9.90 -7.66
C SER A 285 16.63 -9.66 -6.19
N ASN A 286 16.43 -8.44 -5.70
CA ASN A 286 16.59 -8.08 -4.29
C ASN A 286 15.72 -8.98 -3.38
N PHE A 287 14.43 -9.12 -3.70
CA PHE A 287 13.52 -9.94 -2.93
C PHE A 287 13.94 -11.43 -2.87
N GLU A 288 14.31 -12.02 -4.01
CA GLU A 288 14.73 -13.43 -4.04
C GLU A 288 16.07 -13.67 -3.31
N GLN A 289 17.00 -12.70 -3.35
CA GLN A 289 18.23 -12.75 -2.56
C GLN A 289 17.92 -12.77 -1.05
N TRP A 290 17.07 -11.86 -0.57
CA TRP A 290 16.64 -11.84 0.83
C TRP A 290 15.86 -13.10 1.24
N LEU A 291 14.94 -13.56 0.39
CA LEU A 291 14.18 -14.79 0.65
C LEU A 291 15.11 -15.99 0.81
N SER A 292 16.10 -16.13 -0.08
CA SER A 292 17.12 -17.17 -0.01
C SER A 292 18.00 -17.03 1.23
N TRP A 293 18.44 -15.80 1.55
CA TRP A 293 19.28 -15.53 2.71
C TRP A 293 18.58 -15.92 4.02
N PHE A 294 17.33 -15.51 4.20
CA PHE A 294 16.55 -15.89 5.38
C PHE A 294 16.25 -17.39 5.41
N ALA A 295 15.97 -18.03 4.28
CA ALA A 295 15.75 -19.47 4.24
C ALA A 295 16.99 -20.26 4.70
N ASN A 296 18.19 -19.77 4.39
CA ASN A 296 19.46 -20.45 4.70
C ASN A 296 20.07 -20.06 6.07
N LYS A 297 19.59 -18.99 6.71
CA LYS A 297 20.00 -18.63 8.08
C LYS A 297 19.56 -19.71 9.06
N LEU A 298 20.51 -20.37 9.74
CA LEU A 298 20.23 -21.32 10.82
C LEU A 298 19.75 -20.58 12.08
N GLU A 299 18.84 -21.21 12.84
CA GLU A 299 18.24 -20.66 14.08
C GLU A 299 19.26 -20.37 15.20
N ASP A 300 20.48 -20.93 15.11
CA ASP A 300 21.42 -21.02 16.24
C ASP A 300 22.39 -19.84 16.43
N ASN A 301 22.41 -18.82 15.59
CA ASN A 301 23.27 -17.66 15.85
C ASN A 301 22.53 -16.58 16.65
N ALA A 302 22.48 -16.81 17.97
CA ALA A 302 22.20 -15.82 19.02
C ALA A 302 23.16 -14.60 19.01
N THR A 303 24.11 -14.55 18.08
CA THR A 303 24.95 -13.39 17.81
C THR A 303 24.31 -12.56 16.72
N CYS A 304 23.95 -11.31 17.05
CA CYS A 304 23.68 -10.25 16.08
C CYS A 304 24.85 -10.27 15.08
N ALA A 305 24.64 -10.80 13.86
CA ALA A 305 25.73 -10.97 12.92
C ALA A 305 26.06 -9.58 12.37
N PRO A 306 27.26 -9.02 12.64
CA PRO A 306 27.65 -7.79 12.00
C PRO A 306 27.89 -8.14 10.53
N ASP A 307 27.24 -7.40 9.64
CA ASP A 307 27.62 -7.26 8.22
C ASP A 307 27.36 -8.42 7.26
N GLY A 308 26.40 -9.29 7.56
CA GLY A 308 26.00 -10.38 6.66
C GLY A 308 24.79 -10.06 5.76
N ARG A 309 24.64 -8.85 5.21
CA ARG A 309 23.62 -8.61 4.17
C ARG A 309 23.95 -9.49 2.94
N PRO A 310 22.95 -10.05 2.23
CA PRO A 310 23.18 -10.83 1.01
C PRO A 310 23.93 -10.04 -0.06
#